data_AF-A0A382QZM4-F1
#
_entry.id   AF-A0A382QZM4-F1
#
_cell.length_a   1.000
_cell.length_b   1.000
_cell.length_c   1.000
_cell.angle_alpha   90.00
_cell.angle_beta   90.00
_cell.angle_gamma   90.00
#
_symmetry.space_group_name_H-M   'P 1'
#
loop_
_entity.id
_entity.type
_entity.pdbx_description
1 polymer ?
#
loop_
_entity_poly.entity_id
_entity_poly.type
_entity_poly.pdbx_seq_one_letter_code
_entity_poly.pdbx_strand_id
1 'polypeptide(L)'
;MPFRHLLYPGRTIWHEEGHYFAWRMMLRQKITRLQFNVTHPDTGEMRYADPGDYLNSSQFKVFAGNPAMILLFAHHLDQLVQSNARFDPIITARIEVSLNGRDFRELVDPELDLSKVPAYEPSYLWIKPFGER
;
A
#
# COMPACT_ATOMS: atom_id res chain seq x y z
N MET A 1 22.81 -19.86 -8.32
CA MET A 1 21.37 -19.60 -8.54
C MET A 1 20.95 -18.45 -7.64
N PRO A 2 20.13 -17.48 -8.08
CA PRO A 2 19.75 -16.36 -7.23
C PRO A 2 18.78 -16.83 -6.14
N PHE A 3 19.21 -16.98 -4.89
CA PHE A 3 18.38 -17.50 -3.79
C PHE A 3 17.13 -16.65 -3.47
N ARG A 4 16.96 -15.46 -4.08
CA ARG A 4 15.87 -14.52 -3.74
C ARG A 4 14.46 -15.12 -3.90
N HIS A 5 14.25 -16.02 -4.87
CA HIS A 5 12.92 -16.63 -5.09
C HIS A 5 12.53 -17.60 -3.96
N LEU A 6 13.50 -18.00 -3.12
CA LEU A 6 13.28 -18.85 -1.97
C LEU A 6 13.00 -18.05 -0.69
N LEU A 7 13.45 -16.79 -0.65
CA LEU A 7 13.34 -15.91 0.53
C LEU A 7 12.05 -15.07 0.53
N TYR A 8 11.47 -14.81 -0.65
CA TYR A 8 10.25 -14.02 -0.78
C TYR A 8 9.14 -14.87 -1.40
N PRO A 9 8.17 -15.35 -0.61
CA PRO A 9 7.06 -16.13 -1.13
C PRO A 9 6.12 -15.25 -1.98
N GLY A 10 5.64 -15.79 -3.09
CA GLY A 10 4.66 -15.14 -3.96
C GLY A 10 5.24 -14.51 -5.23
N ARG A 11 4.40 -13.71 -5.91
CA ARG A 11 4.80 -13.01 -7.14
C ARG A 11 5.44 -11.68 -6.79
N THR A 12 6.74 -11.55 -7.04
CA THR A 12 7.51 -10.31 -6.79
C THR A 12 6.97 -9.09 -7.53
N ILE A 13 6.25 -9.25 -8.64
CA ILE A 13 5.58 -8.13 -9.35
C ILE A 13 4.34 -7.58 -8.62
N TRP A 14 3.81 -8.34 -7.65
CA TRP A 14 2.58 -8.01 -6.93
C TRP A 14 2.90 -7.27 -5.62
N HIS A 15 3.68 -7.90 -4.74
CA HIS A 15 4.10 -7.35 -3.45
C HIS A 15 5.36 -6.47 -3.56
N GLU A 16 6.03 -6.44 -4.70
CA GLU A 16 7.25 -5.65 -5.00
C GLU A 16 8.52 -5.98 -4.19
N GLU A 17 8.44 -6.80 -3.13
CA GLU A 17 9.63 -7.37 -2.47
C GLU A 17 10.48 -8.21 -3.45
N GLY A 18 11.78 -7.94 -3.49
CA GLY A 18 12.72 -8.61 -4.39
C GLY A 18 12.58 -8.24 -5.88
N HIS A 19 11.79 -7.20 -6.21
CA HIS A 19 11.62 -6.71 -7.57
C HIS A 19 12.81 -5.86 -8.05
N TYR A 20 13.45 -5.10 -7.16
CA TYR A 20 14.67 -4.36 -7.47
C TYR A 20 15.77 -5.32 -7.96
N PHE A 21 16.48 -4.94 -9.02
CA PHE A 21 17.53 -5.74 -9.68
C PHE A 21 17.02 -7.05 -10.36
N ALA A 22 15.72 -7.19 -10.59
CA ALA A 22 15.18 -8.25 -11.42
C ALA A 22 15.32 -7.97 -12.92
N TRP A 23 15.68 -8.98 -13.72
CA TRP A 23 15.74 -8.83 -15.18
C TRP A 23 14.39 -8.46 -15.81
N ARG A 24 13.28 -8.77 -15.13
CA ARG A 24 11.91 -8.45 -15.55
C ARG A 24 11.44 -7.06 -15.07
N MET A 25 12.33 -6.22 -14.54
CA MET A 25 11.98 -4.95 -13.89
C MET A 25 11.30 -3.96 -14.84
N MET A 26 11.59 -4.01 -16.14
CA MET A 26 10.99 -3.15 -17.16
C MET A 26 9.72 -3.73 -17.83
N LEU A 27 9.34 -4.99 -17.55
CA LEU A 27 8.20 -5.66 -18.20
C LEU A 27 6.96 -5.67 -17.29
N ARG A 28 6.62 -4.51 -16.69
CA ARG A 28 5.39 -4.35 -15.91
C ARG A 28 4.72 -3.00 -16.13
N GLN A 29 3.42 -3.03 -16.28
CA GLN A 29 2.54 -1.88 -16.15
C GLN A 29 1.60 -2.14 -14.98
N LYS A 30 1.61 -1.24 -14.00
CA LYS A 30 0.75 -1.29 -12.81
C LYS A 30 -0.11 -0.04 -12.80
N ILE A 31 -1.42 -0.22 -12.78
CA ILE A 31 -2.39 0.87 -12.62
C ILE A 31 -3.02 0.67 -11.24
N THR A 32 -2.85 1.66 -10.37
CA THR A 32 -3.33 1.60 -8.99
C THR A 32 -4.42 2.64 -8.78
N ARG A 33 -5.51 2.23 -8.15
CA ARG A 33 -6.52 3.10 -7.54
C ARG A 33 -6.36 3.01 -6.04
N LEU A 34 -6.35 4.17 -5.39
CA LEU A 34 -5.99 4.29 -3.99
C LEU A 34 -6.89 5.33 -3.33
N GLN A 35 -7.41 4.98 -2.17
CA GLN A 35 -8.17 5.87 -1.32
C GLN A 35 -7.84 5.56 0.14
N PHE A 36 -7.45 6.57 0.92
CA PHE A 36 -7.27 6.43 2.36
C PHE A 36 -8.49 6.96 3.10
N ASN A 37 -8.89 6.23 4.13
CA ASN A 37 -9.93 6.60 5.05
C ASN A 37 -9.32 6.73 6.44
N VAL A 38 -9.50 7.89 7.04
CA VAL A 38 -9.10 8.19 8.41
C VAL A 38 -10.37 8.22 9.25
N THR A 39 -10.49 7.29 10.18
CA THR A 39 -11.66 7.16 11.05
C THR A 39 -11.30 7.54 12.48
N HIS A 40 -12.11 8.42 13.07
CA HIS A 40 -12.01 8.75 14.48
C HIS A 40 -12.52 7.57 15.33
N PRO A 41 -11.76 7.09 16.33
CA PRO A 41 -12.13 5.90 17.10
C PRO A 41 -13.40 6.10 17.94
N ASP A 42 -13.55 7.26 18.60
CA ASP A 42 -14.68 7.50 19.52
C ASP A 42 -15.97 7.96 18.82
N THR A 43 -15.88 8.82 17.80
CA THR A 43 -17.07 9.38 17.12
C THR A 43 -17.51 8.56 15.92
N GLY A 44 -16.65 7.71 15.39
CA GLY A 44 -16.88 6.98 14.14
C GLY A 44 -16.88 7.87 12.89
N GLU A 45 -16.49 9.14 13.01
CA GLU A 45 -16.43 10.04 11.86
C GLU A 45 -15.31 9.59 10.92
N MET A 46 -15.65 9.37 9.64
CA MET A 46 -14.71 8.98 8.60
C MET A 46 -14.43 10.16 7.67
N ARG A 47 -13.15 10.42 7.43
CA ARG A 47 -12.66 11.44 6.50
C ARG A 47 -11.82 10.78 5.41
N TYR A 48 -12.02 11.22 4.18
CA TYR A 48 -11.20 10.78 3.05
C TYR A 48 -9.93 11.62 2.99
N ALA A 49 -8.78 10.95 2.87
CA ALA A 49 -7.50 11.59 2.60
C ALA A 49 -7.06 11.22 1.18
N ASP A 50 -7.13 12.18 0.25
CA ASP A 50 -6.63 11.98 -1.10
C ASP A 50 -5.11 12.18 -1.12
N PRO A 51 -4.30 11.18 -1.49
CA PRO A 51 -2.85 11.34 -1.61
C PRO A 51 -2.45 12.46 -2.59
N GLY A 52 -3.30 12.80 -3.56
CA GLY A 52 -3.09 13.89 -4.50
C GLY A 52 -3.00 15.27 -3.84
N ASP A 53 -3.58 15.44 -2.64
CA ASP A 53 -3.48 16.68 -1.86
C ASP A 53 -2.11 16.83 -1.17
N TYR A 54 -1.40 15.72 -0.97
CA TYR A 54 -0.12 15.67 -0.25
C TYR A 54 1.08 15.47 -1.18
N LEU A 55 0.87 14.81 -2.32
CA LEU A 55 1.92 14.38 -3.23
C LEU A 55 1.75 15.03 -4.60
N ASN A 56 2.87 15.43 -5.20
CA ASN A 56 2.83 15.84 -6.60
C ASN A 56 2.64 14.63 -7.54
N SER A 57 2.23 14.87 -8.78
CA SER A 57 1.91 13.82 -9.75
C SER A 57 3.07 12.86 -10.03
N SER A 58 4.32 13.31 -9.92
CA SER A 58 5.50 12.46 -10.11
C SER A 58 5.74 11.54 -8.91
N GLN A 59 5.59 12.06 -7.69
CA GLN A 59 5.66 11.29 -6.45
C GLN A 59 4.53 10.27 -6.38
N PHE A 60 3.31 10.65 -6.75
CA PHE A 60 2.15 9.77 -6.75
C PHE A 60 2.36 8.51 -7.60
N LYS A 61 2.99 8.63 -8.78
CA LYS A 61 3.28 7.47 -9.64
C LYS A 61 4.20 6.45 -8.97
N VAL A 62 5.22 6.92 -8.26
CA VAL A 62 6.16 6.04 -7.55
C VAL A 62 5.49 5.43 -6.33
N PHE A 63 4.79 6.28 -5.57
CA PHE A 63 4.04 5.94 -4.38
C PHE A 63 2.97 4.86 -4.63
N ALA A 64 2.10 5.07 -5.62
CA ALA A 64 1.00 4.16 -5.93
C ALA A 64 1.48 2.79 -6.46
N GLY A 65 2.72 2.71 -6.95
CA GLY A 65 3.35 1.45 -7.35
C GLY A 65 3.84 0.62 -6.16
N ASN A 66 4.37 1.29 -5.12
CA ASN A 66 5.16 0.70 -4.06
C ASN A 66 4.38 0.54 -2.74
N PRO A 67 4.06 -0.71 -2.32
CA PRO A 67 3.29 -0.93 -1.10
C PRO A 67 3.98 -0.47 0.18
N ALA A 68 5.31 -0.54 0.26
CA ALA A 68 6.04 -0.05 1.43
C ALA A 68 5.86 1.47 1.58
N MET A 69 5.85 2.22 0.48
CA MET A 69 5.58 3.66 0.54
C MET A 69 4.15 3.98 0.96
N ILE A 70 3.18 3.15 0.55
CA ILE A 70 1.78 3.26 0.98
C ILE A 70 1.68 3.12 2.50
N LEU A 71 2.38 2.14 3.07
CA LEU A 71 2.41 1.92 4.52
C LEU A 71 3.07 3.10 5.25
N LEU A 72 4.19 3.62 4.74
CA LEU A 72 4.83 4.81 5.30
C LEU A 72 3.92 6.04 5.27
N PHE A 73 3.10 6.18 4.23
CA PHE A 73 2.13 7.27 4.15
C PHE A 73 0.98 7.11 5.16
N ALA A 74 0.54 5.87 5.44
CA ALA A 74 -0.43 5.62 6.50
C ALA A 74 0.12 6.08 7.87
N HIS A 75 1.37 5.76 8.21
CA HIS A 75 2.01 6.27 9.42
C HIS A 75 2.20 7.79 9.41
N HIS A 76 2.45 8.38 8.24
CA HIS A 76 2.52 9.83 8.14
C HIS A 76 1.17 10.49 8.46
N LEU A 77 0.07 9.94 7.96
CA LEU A 77 -1.29 10.40 8.29
C LEU A 77 -1.58 10.23 9.78
N ASP A 78 -1.18 9.11 10.38
CA ASP A 78 -1.32 8.85 11.81
C ASP A 78 -0.63 9.94 12.65
N GLN A 79 0.65 10.20 12.40
CA GLN A 79 1.41 11.26 13.06
C GLN A 79 0.80 12.65 12.84
N LEU A 80 0.28 12.92 11.63
CA LEU A 80 -0.34 14.19 11.30
C LEU A 80 -1.63 14.41 12.11
N VAL A 81 -2.45 13.38 12.27
CA VAL A 81 -3.69 13.45 13.05
C VAL A 81 -3.38 13.55 14.55
N GLN A 82 -2.45 12.74 15.05
CA GLN A 82 -2.02 12.80 16.45
C GLN A 82 -1.46 14.19 16.82
N SER A 83 -0.69 14.82 15.92
CA SER A 83 -0.13 16.15 16.17
C SER A 83 -1.16 17.29 16.11
N ASN A 84 -2.14 17.21 15.22
CA ASN A 84 -3.14 18.26 15.04
C ASN A 84 -4.37 18.10 15.95
N ALA A 85 -4.93 16.89 16.01
CA ALA A 85 -6.19 16.60 16.68
C ALA A 85 -6.03 15.82 17.99
N ARG A 86 -4.83 15.30 18.28
CA ARG A 86 -4.48 14.59 19.53
C ARG A 86 -5.32 13.36 19.85
N PHE A 87 -5.72 12.61 18.83
CA PHE A 87 -6.30 11.28 18.98
C PHE A 87 -5.57 10.26 18.10
N ASP A 88 -5.80 8.97 18.37
CA ASP A 88 -5.23 7.84 17.63
C ASP A 88 -6.21 7.37 16.52
N PRO A 89 -6.02 7.75 15.25
CA PRO A 89 -6.93 7.38 14.17
C PRO A 89 -6.82 5.92 13.74
N ILE A 90 -7.94 5.37 13.26
CA ILE A 90 -7.95 4.12 12.50
C ILE A 90 -7.75 4.48 11.03
N ILE A 91 -6.70 3.94 10.40
CA ILE A 91 -6.35 4.28 9.02
C ILE A 91 -6.53 3.05 8.15
N THR A 92 -7.57 3.08 7.33
CA THR A 92 -7.84 2.03 6.34
C THR A 92 -7.54 2.54 4.95
N ALA A 93 -7.16 1.64 4.04
CA ALA A 93 -6.92 2.00 2.65
C ALA A 93 -7.59 1.02 1.71
N ARG A 94 -8.33 1.57 0.74
CA ARG A 94 -8.84 0.79 -0.39
C ARG A 94 -7.86 0.91 -1.54
N ILE A 95 -7.21 -0.20 -1.86
CA ILE A 95 -6.14 -0.25 -2.87
C ILE A 95 -6.48 -1.32 -3.89
N GLU A 96 -6.75 -0.88 -5.11
CA GLU A 96 -7.04 -1.77 -6.23
C GLU A 96 -5.94 -1.63 -7.29
N VAL A 97 -5.39 -2.75 -7.72
CA VAL A 97 -4.28 -2.81 -8.66
C VAL A 97 -4.67 -3.64 -9.87
N SER A 98 -4.49 -3.07 -11.05
CA SER A 98 -4.45 -3.78 -12.33
C SER A 98 -3.00 -3.99 -12.75
N LEU A 99 -2.65 -5.23 -13.08
CA LEU A 99 -1.34 -5.62 -13.60
C LEU A 99 -1.44 -5.98 -15.08
N ASN A 100 -0.67 -5.31 -15.94
CA ASN A 100 -0.56 -5.60 -17.37
C ASN A 100 -1.92 -5.72 -18.09
N GLY A 101 -2.87 -4.85 -17.76
CA GLY A 101 -4.21 -4.82 -18.39
C GLY A 101 -5.19 -5.87 -17.87
N ARG A 102 -4.84 -6.64 -16.83
CA ARG A 102 -5.77 -7.53 -16.13
C ARG A 102 -6.79 -6.73 -15.31
N ASP A 103 -7.85 -7.40 -14.87
CA ASP A 103 -8.84 -6.80 -13.98
C ASP A 103 -8.21 -6.27 -12.69
N PHE A 104 -8.82 -5.22 -12.14
CA PHE A 104 -8.44 -4.65 -10.86
C PHE A 104 -8.67 -5.69 -9.75
N ARG A 105 -7.67 -5.84 -8.89
CA ARG A 105 -7.73 -6.69 -7.69
C ARG A 105 -7.35 -5.90 -6.47
N GLU A 106 -8.01 -6.19 -5.36
CA GLU A 106 -7.65 -5.64 -4.06
C GLU A 106 -6.23 -6.09 -3.68
N LEU A 107 -5.37 -5.12 -3.41
CA LEU A 107 -4.01 -5.35 -2.92
C LEU A 107 -4.02 -5.57 -1.40
N VAL A 108 -4.87 -4.84 -0.68
CA VAL A 108 -4.92 -4.81 0.78
C VAL A 108 -6.36 -5.03 1.21
N ASP A 109 -6.54 -5.61 2.39
CA ASP A 109 -7.87 -5.69 2.99
C ASP A 109 -8.37 -4.28 3.37
N PRO A 110 -9.54 -3.83 2.86
CA PRO A 110 -10.06 -2.51 3.19
C PRO A 110 -10.43 -2.34 4.67
N GLU A 111 -10.57 -3.44 5.43
CA GLU A 111 -10.85 -3.41 6.87
C GLU A 111 -9.56 -3.43 7.72
N LEU A 112 -8.40 -3.65 7.10
CA LEU A 112 -7.12 -3.66 7.80
C LEU A 112 -6.68 -2.25 8.19
N ASP A 113 -6.46 -2.07 9.49
CA ASP A 113 -5.90 -0.86 10.04
C ASP A 113 -4.38 -0.80 9.81
N LEU A 114 -3.97 0.04 8.86
CA LEU A 114 -2.58 0.21 8.46
C LEU A 114 -1.74 0.95 9.50
N SER A 115 -2.34 1.71 10.42
CA SER A 115 -1.58 2.38 11.49
C SER A 115 -0.96 1.38 12.47
N LYS A 116 -1.55 0.18 12.60
CA LYS A 116 -1.12 -0.89 13.50
C LYS A 116 -0.07 -1.82 12.90
N VAL A 117 0.12 -1.78 11.58
CA VAL A 117 1.15 -2.58 10.90
C VAL A 117 2.50 -1.89 11.13
N PRO A 118 3.60 -2.58 11.47
CA PRO A 118 4.90 -1.95 11.62
C PRO A 118 5.37 -1.27 10.33
N ALA A 119 5.94 -0.06 10.41
CA ALA A 119 6.28 0.79 9.25
C ALA A 119 7.17 0.14 8.17
N TYR A 120 7.95 -0.88 8.53
CA TYR A 120 8.85 -1.61 7.64
C TYR A 120 8.50 -3.10 7.54
N GLU A 121 7.26 -3.46 7.84
CA GLU A 121 6.78 -4.83 7.73
C GLU A 121 6.85 -5.29 6.26
N PRO A 122 7.44 -6.47 5.97
CA PRO A 122 7.49 -7.00 4.63
C PRO A 122 6.11 -7.09 3.99
N SER A 123 6.00 -6.54 2.78
CA SER A 123 4.72 -6.33 2.13
C SER A 123 3.92 -7.62 1.88
N TYR A 124 4.60 -8.75 1.71
CA TYR A 124 3.96 -10.06 1.51
C TYR A 124 3.17 -10.58 2.73
N LEU A 125 3.30 -9.95 3.91
CA LEU A 125 2.59 -10.36 5.13
C LEU A 125 1.22 -9.72 5.28
N TRP A 126 1.02 -8.51 4.75
CA TRP A 126 -0.22 -7.74 4.90
C TRP A 126 -0.93 -7.47 3.57
N ILE A 127 -0.29 -7.77 2.43
CA ILE A 127 -0.91 -7.74 1.10
C ILE A 127 -1.64 -9.05 0.83
N LYS A 128 -2.84 -8.96 0.28
CA LYS A 128 -3.59 -10.12 -0.19
C LYS A 128 -2.79 -10.84 -1.28
N PRO A 129 -2.59 -12.17 -1.21
CA PRO A 129 -1.88 -12.87 -2.27
C PRO A 129 -2.62 -12.70 -3.59
N PHE A 130 -1.87 -12.53 -4.69
CA PHE A 130 -2.44 -12.50 -6.03
C PHE A 130 -3.08 -13.87 -6.31
N GLY A 131 -4.38 -13.98 -6.05
CA GLY A 131 -5.10 -15.25 -6.13
C GLY A 131 -5.10 -15.77 -7.56
N GLU A 132 -4.23 -16.71 -7.89
CA GLU A 132 -4.38 -17.66 -8.99
C GLU A 132 -3.28 -18.71 -8.91
N ARG A 133 -3.74 -19.96 -8.77
CA ARG A 133 -3.04 -21.17 -9.18
C ARG A 133 -2.81 -21.15 -10.68
#